data_AF-A0A969SQK6-F1
#
_entry.id   AF-A0A969SQK6-F1
#
_cell.length_a   1.000
_cell.length_b   1.000
_cell.length_c   1.000
_cell.angle_alpha   90.00
_cell.angle_beta   90.00
_cell.angle_gamma   90.00
#
_symmetry.space_group_name_H-M   'P 1'
#
loop_
_entity.id
_entity.type
_entity.pdbx_description
1 polymer ?
#
loop_
_entity_poly.entity_id
_entity_poly.type
_entity_poly.pdbx_seq_one_letter_code
_entity_poly.pdbx_strand_id
1 'polypeptide(L)'
;MKAPIEQAKEHILQYLMTAESCVKLFIVPCLQRDYEDYSRAMNSAKIQQELKKRGILGRVEVVSNEPEIIIATIEDAANGRLDNYLRKRGLGH
;
A
#
# COMPACT_ATOMS: atom_id res chain seq x y z
N MET A 1 -11.46 0.78 18.01
CA MET A 1 -10.71 0.77 16.73
C MET A 1 -11.66 1.15 15.62
N LYS A 2 -11.23 1.97 14.65
CA LYS A 2 -12.04 2.28 13.46
C LYS A 2 -12.10 1.06 12.54
N ALA A 3 -13.16 0.93 11.75
CA ALA A 3 -13.25 -0.14 10.75
C ALA A 3 -12.17 0.05 9.66
N PRO A 4 -11.62 -1.04 9.07
CA PRO A 4 -10.58 -0.96 8.04
C PRO A 4 -10.92 -0.01 6.89
N ILE A 5 -12.16 -0.06 6.38
CA ILE A 5 -12.64 0.85 5.35
C ILE A 5 -12.63 2.33 5.76
N GLU A 6 -12.90 2.65 7.03
CA GLU A 6 -12.87 4.04 7.52
C GLU A 6 -11.43 4.53 7.65
N GLN A 7 -10.50 3.65 8.03
CA GLN A 7 -9.07 3.95 8.03
C GLN A 7 -8.57 4.21 6.60
N ALA A 8 -8.98 3.40 5.62
CA ALA A 8 -8.65 3.61 4.21
C ALA A 8 -9.18 4.95 3.68
N LYS A 9 -10.42 5.33 4.03
CA LYS A 9 -10.98 6.64 3.65
C LYS A 9 -10.18 7.81 4.20
N GLU A 10 -9.83 7.77 5.49
CA GLU A 10 -9.04 8.82 6.12
C GLU A 10 -7.67 8.95 5.47
N HIS A 11 -7.02 7.83 5.19
CA HIS A 11 -5.72 7.79 4.54
C HIS A 11 -5.76 8.41 3.13
N ILE A 12 -6.75 8.01 2.31
CA ILE A 12 -6.93 8.57 0.97
C ILE A 12 -7.19 10.09 1.02
N LEU A 13 -8.06 10.54 1.92
CA LEU A 13 -8.37 11.97 2.06
C LEU A 13 -7.16 12.78 2.51
N GLN A 14 -6.36 12.26 3.43
CA GLN A 14 -5.16 12.93 3.91
C GLN A 14 -4.19 13.22 2.77
N TYR A 15 -3.90 12.24 1.92
CA TYR A 15 -3.02 12.46 0.76
C TYR A 15 -3.65 13.30 -0.34
N LEU A 16 -4.96 13.16 -0.58
CA LEU A 16 -5.64 14.03 -1.52
C LEU A 16 -5.55 15.49 -1.07
N MET A 17 -5.63 15.78 0.22
CA MET A 17 -5.50 17.15 0.73
C MET A 17 -4.11 17.73 0.49
N THR A 18 -3.05 16.93 0.57
CA THR A 18 -1.66 17.36 0.37
C THR A 18 -1.18 17.27 -1.08
N ALA A 19 -1.96 16.67 -1.98
CA ALA A 19 -1.60 16.54 -3.38
C ALA A 19 -1.49 17.91 -4.06
N GLU A 20 -0.38 18.12 -4.79
CA GLU A 20 -0.13 19.33 -5.56
C GLU A 20 -1.17 19.53 -6.66
N SER A 21 -1.41 20.80 -7.02
CA SER A 21 -2.39 21.18 -8.03
C SER A 21 -2.08 20.67 -9.46
N CYS A 22 -0.84 20.24 -9.71
CA CYS A 22 -0.41 19.69 -11.00
C CYS A 22 -0.71 18.19 -11.17
N VAL A 23 -1.11 17.50 -10.09
CA VAL A 23 -1.41 16.06 -10.10
C VAL A 23 -2.68 15.81 -10.91
N LYS A 24 -2.61 14.94 -11.91
CA LYS A 24 -3.78 14.51 -12.72
C LYS A 24 -4.24 13.09 -12.41
N LEU A 25 -3.37 12.29 -11.81
CA LEU A 25 -3.61 10.90 -11.44
C LEU A 25 -3.14 10.66 -10.01
N PHE A 26 -4.04 10.18 -9.17
CA PHE A 26 -3.80 9.80 -7.78
C PHE A 26 -3.86 8.27 -7.67
N ILE A 27 -2.71 7.67 -7.37
CA ILE A 27 -2.57 6.22 -7.23
C ILE A 27 -2.39 5.91 -5.75
N VAL A 28 -3.23 5.02 -5.22
CA VAL A 28 -3.09 4.53 -3.86
C VAL A 28 -2.48 3.13 -3.91
N PRO A 29 -1.19 2.98 -3.53
CA PRO A 29 -0.61 1.67 -3.38
C PRO A 29 -1.21 0.98 -2.15
N CYS A 30 -1.65 -0.27 -2.30
CA CYS A 30 -2.11 -1.09 -1.18
C CYS A 30 -1.63 -2.54 -1.33
N LEU A 31 -1.68 -3.29 -0.24
CA LEU A 31 -1.44 -4.73 -0.27
C LEU A 31 -2.67 -5.44 -0.84
N GLN A 32 -2.49 -6.65 -1.35
CA GLN A 32 -3.59 -7.45 -1.92
C GLN A 32 -4.74 -7.65 -0.92
N ARG A 33 -4.41 -7.86 0.36
CA ARG A 33 -5.39 -8.06 1.43
C ARG A 33 -6.25 -6.83 1.73
N ASP A 34 -5.71 -5.63 1.48
CA ASP A 34 -6.38 -4.36 1.77
C ASP A 34 -7.11 -3.79 0.54
N TYR A 35 -6.95 -4.43 -0.63
CA TYR A 35 -7.45 -3.92 -1.91
C TYR A 35 -8.96 -3.65 -1.90
N GLU A 36 -9.77 -4.55 -1.32
CA GLU A 36 -11.21 -4.36 -1.29
C GLU A 36 -11.63 -3.15 -0.46
N ASP A 37 -10.99 -2.94 0.69
CA ASP A 37 -11.26 -1.81 1.57
C ASP A 37 -10.86 -0.49 0.91
N TYR A 38 -9.67 -0.43 0.30
CA TYR A 38 -9.22 0.75 -0.44
C TYR A 38 -10.04 1.01 -1.70
N SER A 39 -10.45 -0.03 -2.41
CA SER A 39 -11.32 0.10 -3.59
C SER A 39 -12.69 0.66 -3.21
N ARG A 40 -13.31 0.14 -2.14
CA ARG A 40 -14.59 0.69 -1.63
C ARG A 40 -14.43 2.11 -1.10
N ALA A 41 -13.33 2.41 -0.41
CA ALA A 41 -13.03 3.75 0.05
C ALA A 41 -12.85 4.73 -1.11
N MET A 42 -12.08 4.37 -2.14
CA MET A 42 -11.89 5.16 -3.36
C MET A 42 -13.22 5.50 -4.04
N ASN A 43 -14.15 4.55 -4.08
CA ASN A 43 -15.48 4.72 -4.67
C ASN A 43 -16.50 5.42 -3.74
N SER A 44 -16.09 5.86 -2.55
CA SER A 44 -16.99 6.57 -1.64
C SER A 44 -17.32 7.97 -2.16
N ALA A 45 -18.56 8.42 -1.91
CA ALA A 45 -19.06 9.71 -2.39
C ALA A 45 -18.14 10.88 -2.00
N LYS A 46 -17.59 10.87 -0.79
CA LYS A 46 -16.71 11.93 -0.28
C LYS A 46 -15.39 12.00 -1.05
N ILE A 47 -14.76 10.87 -1.34
CA ILE A 47 -13.49 10.83 -2.08
C ILE A 47 -13.71 11.18 -3.55
N GLN A 48 -14.78 10.66 -4.15
CA GLN A 48 -15.14 10.99 -5.53
C GLN A 48 -15.45 12.48 -5.72
N GLN A 49 -16.09 13.12 -4.74
CA GLN A 49 -16.32 14.56 -4.75
C GLN A 49 -15.01 15.36 -4.74
N GLU A 50 -14.04 14.99 -3.90
CA GLU A 50 -12.75 15.67 -3.83
C GLU A 50 -11.90 15.47 -5.10
N LEU A 51 -11.90 14.25 -5.65
CA LEU A 51 -11.25 13.95 -6.94
C LEU A 51 -11.85 14.81 -8.07
N LYS A 52 -13.18 14.87 -8.15
CA LYS A 52 -13.90 15.68 -9.15
C LYS A 52 -13.62 17.17 -8.99
N LYS A 53 -13.65 17.68 -7.75
CA LYS A 53 -13.36 19.09 -7.44
C LYS A 53 -11.97 19.51 -7.91
N ARG A 54 -11.00 18.59 -7.84
CA ARG A 54 -9.61 18.81 -8.23
C ARG A 54 -9.32 18.45 -9.69
N GLY A 55 -10.25 17.80 -10.40
CA GLY A 55 -10.03 17.32 -11.77
C GLY A 55 -9.01 16.18 -11.87
N ILE A 56 -8.93 15.33 -10.83
CA ILE A 56 -7.95 14.25 -10.69
C ILE A 56 -8.64 12.90 -10.86
N LEU A 57 -7.99 11.96 -11.54
CA LEU A 57 -8.42 10.56 -11.60
C LEU A 57 -7.83 9.78 -10.42
N GLY A 58 -8.63 8.94 -9.76
CA GLY A 58 -8.18 8.09 -8.65
C GLY A 58 -8.18 6.61 -9.03
N ARG A 59 -7.12 5.87 -8.68
CA ARG A 59 -7.10 4.40 -8.76
C ARG A 59 -6.36 3.77 -7.59
N VAL A 60 -6.72 2.53 -7.28
CA VAL A 60 -6.01 1.69 -6.31
C VAL A 60 -5.10 0.74 -7.08
N GLU A 61 -3.87 0.58 -6.62
CA GLU A 61 -2.87 -0.28 -7.26
C GLU A 61 -2.30 -1.24 -6.22
N VAL A 62 -2.31 -2.53 -6.54
CA VAL A 62 -1.75 -3.54 -5.64
C VAL A 62 -0.24 -3.54 -5.79
N VAL A 63 0.46 -3.33 -4.68
CA VAL A 63 1.91 -3.50 -4.61
C VAL A 63 2.23 -4.85 -3.97
N SER A 64 3.06 -5.63 -4.64
CA SER A 64 3.36 -7.03 -4.25
C SER A 64 4.29 -7.15 -3.05
N ASN A 65 4.96 -6.06 -2.65
CA ASN A 65 5.97 -6.11 -1.59
C ASN A 65 5.33 -5.84 -0.24
N GLU A 66 4.78 -6.88 0.37
CA GLU A 66 4.65 -6.89 1.84
C GLU A 66 6.06 -6.94 2.45
N PRO A 67 6.36 -6.14 3.48
CA PRO A 67 7.58 -6.34 4.25
C PRO A 67 7.52 -7.73 4.91
N GLU A 68 8.37 -8.64 4.46
CA GLU A 68 8.52 -9.97 5.05
C GLU A 68 9.44 -9.88 6.28
N ILE A 69 8.94 -10.24 7.46
CA ILE A 69 9.80 -10.43 8.64
C ILE A 69 10.38 -11.85 8.57
N ILE A 70 11.69 -11.94 8.38
CA ILE A 70 12.42 -13.21 8.37
C ILE A 70 12.88 -13.51 9.79
N ILE A 71 12.32 -14.55 10.40
CA ILE A 71 12.79 -15.07 11.69
C ILE A 71 13.72 -16.24 11.39
N ALA A 72 15.00 -16.09 11.72
CA ALA A 72 16.01 -17.12 11.54
C ALA A 72 16.69 -17.43 12.88
N THR A 73 17.06 -18.70 13.08
CA THR A 73 17.86 -19.08 14.24
C THR A 73 19.34 -18.75 14.02
N ILE A 74 20.13 -18.76 15.10
CA ILE A 74 21.61 -18.65 14.99
C ILE A 74 22.15 -19.78 14.11
N GLU A 75 21.58 -20.98 14.18
CA GLU A 75 21.98 -22.11 13.35
C GLU A 75 21.71 -21.87 11.86
N ASP A 76 20.58 -21.24 11.51
CA ASP A 76 20.23 -20.92 10.13
C ASP A 76 21.17 -19.89 9.48
N ALA A 77 21.70 -18.98 10.29
CA ALA A 77 22.77 -18.08 9.86
C ALA A 77 24.11 -18.83 9.75
N ALA A 78 24.46 -19.63 10.75
CA ALA A 78 25.75 -20.33 10.80
C ALA A 78 25.92 -21.37 9.68
N ASN A 79 24.83 -22.01 9.24
CA ASN A 79 24.85 -23.01 8.16
C ASN A 79 24.49 -22.44 6.77
N GLY A 80 24.36 -21.11 6.64
CA GLY A 80 24.09 -20.44 5.38
C GLY A 80 22.68 -20.66 4.80
N ARG A 81 21.74 -21.23 5.59
CA ARG A 81 20.33 -21.34 5.16
C ARG A 81 19.68 -19.98 5.01
N LEU A 82 20.00 -19.03 5.90
CA LEU A 82 19.53 -17.65 5.80
C LEU A 82 20.07 -16.97 4.53
N ASP A 83 21.36 -17.06 4.25
CA ASP A 83 21.97 -16.45 3.06
C ASP A 83 21.39 -17.02 1.76
N ASN A 84 21.16 -18.34 1.71
CA ASN A 84 20.54 -19.00 0.57
C ASN A 84 19.08 -18.55 0.37
N TYR A 85 18.32 -18.41 1.47
CA TYR A 85 16.96 -17.87 1.44
C TYR A 85 16.94 -16.43 0.89
N LEU A 86 17.82 -15.56 1.39
CA LEU A 86 17.93 -14.17 0.95
C LEU A 86 18.32 -14.07 -0.53
N ARG A 87 19.30 -14.87 -0.98
CA ARG A 87 19.76 -14.87 -2.37
C ARG A 87 18.66 -15.33 -3.35
N LYS A 88 17.87 -16.35 -3.00
CA LYS A 88 16.73 -16.82 -3.82
C LYS A 88 15.63 -15.76 -3.98
N ARG A 89 15.52 -14.84 -3.03
CA ARG A 89 14.55 -13.74 -3.04
C ARG A 89 15.12 -12.44 -3.61
N GLY A 90 16.38 -12.43 -4.04
CA GLY A 90 17.05 -11.20 -4.52
C GLY A 90 17.29 -10.17 -3.40
N LEU A 91 17.31 -10.63 -2.14
CA LEU A 91 17.49 -9.81 -0.94
C LEU A 91 18.92 -9.90 -0.37
N GLY A 92 19.75 -10.79 -0.91
CA GLY A 92 21.15 -10.97 -0.52
C GLY A 92 22.10 -10.79 -1.70
N HIS A 93 23.27 -10.20 -1.45
CA HIS A 93 24.35 -10.02 -2.44
C HIS A 93 25.19 -11.30 -2.67
#